data_AF-A0A353GGA9-F1
#
_entry.id   AF-A0A353GGA9-F1
#
_cell.length_a   1.000
_cell.length_b   1.000
_cell.length_c   1.000
_cell.angle_alpha   90.00
_cell.angle_beta   90.00
_cell.angle_gamma   90.00
#
_symmetry.space_group_name_H-M   'P 1'
#
loop_
_entity.id
_entity.type
_entity.pdbx_description
1 polymer ?
#
loop_
_entity_poly.entity_id
_entity_poly.type
_entity_poly.pdbx_seq_one_letter_code
_entity_poly.pdbx_strand_id
1 'polypeptide(L)'
;GQAYLYWGNGQPAQVYKLKPDMITLDGEPQKIDLKDFREGIQVFKRNGKYYFMWSIDDARSPNYRVGWGIADSPLGPVKSPGKNFIVLQKHGAAVATAHHGVVNVPGTDRWYVAYHRHAIPDGGGYKREVCLVRMEFNPDGTIKPMDPLTTPFKPGDVGEPLTKGKGRP
;
A
#
# COMPACT_ATOMS: atom_id res chain seq x y z
N GLY A 1 14.94 13.29 -9.88
CA GLY A 1 15.03 11.94 -9.26
C GLY A 1 14.69 10.90 -10.31
N GLN A 2 14.95 9.62 -10.04
CA GLN A 2 14.59 8.52 -10.94
C GLN A 2 13.16 8.03 -10.66
N ALA A 3 12.32 7.92 -11.68
CA ALA A 3 10.98 7.37 -11.59
C ALA A 3 10.96 5.87 -11.91
N TYR A 4 10.05 5.14 -11.27
CA TYR A 4 9.88 3.70 -11.42
C TYR A 4 8.41 3.36 -11.62
N LEU A 5 8.11 2.45 -12.55
CA LEU A 5 6.79 1.88 -12.76
C LEU A 5 6.79 0.44 -12.25
N TYR A 6 6.07 0.21 -11.16
CA TYR A 6 5.85 -1.12 -10.59
C TYR A 6 4.55 -1.70 -11.14
N TRP A 7 4.58 -2.96 -11.57
CA TRP A 7 3.39 -3.63 -12.09
C TRP A 7 3.47 -5.15 -11.89
N GLY A 8 2.35 -5.83 -12.12
CA GLY A 8 2.28 -7.29 -12.11
C GLY A 8 0.90 -7.80 -11.71
N ASN A 9 0.55 -8.97 -12.25
CA ASN A 9 -0.59 -9.78 -11.82
C ASN A 9 -0.17 -11.26 -11.87
N GLY A 10 -0.22 -11.96 -10.74
CA GLY A 10 0.50 -13.22 -10.54
C GLY A 10 2.01 -12.99 -10.35
N GLN A 11 2.79 -14.06 -10.32
CA GLN A 11 4.23 -13.96 -10.05
C GLN A 11 5.07 -14.00 -11.33
N PRO A 12 6.16 -13.21 -11.42
CA PRO A 12 6.65 -12.24 -10.43
C PRO A 12 6.06 -10.83 -10.62
N ALA A 13 6.20 -9.97 -9.61
CA ALA A 13 6.06 -8.53 -9.81
C ALA A 13 7.25 -8.00 -10.65
N GLN A 14 7.08 -6.86 -11.29
CA GLN A 14 8.08 -6.27 -12.17
C GLN A 14 8.20 -4.76 -11.95
N VAL A 15 9.39 -4.23 -12.24
CA VAL A 15 9.68 -2.80 -12.20
C VAL A 15 10.40 -2.34 -13.46
N TYR A 16 9.96 -1.23 -14.03
CA TYR A 16 10.68 -0.48 -15.04
C TYR A 16 11.23 0.81 -14.44
N LYS A 17 12.37 1.28 -14.96
CA LYS A 17 12.70 2.70 -14.88
C LYS A 17 11.88 3.45 -15.93
N LEU A 18 11.50 4.68 -15.62
CA LEU A 18 10.91 5.62 -16.58
C LEU A 18 11.94 6.69 -16.94
N LYS A 19 11.90 7.14 -18.19
CA LYS A 19 12.61 8.36 -18.62
C LYS A 19 11.98 9.60 -17.97
N PRO A 20 12.65 10.77 -18.01
CA PRO A 20 12.12 12.01 -17.44
C PRO A 20 10.76 12.46 -17.99
N ASP A 21 10.36 11.98 -19.18
CA ASP A 21 9.05 12.26 -19.78
C ASP A 21 7.88 11.51 -19.12
N MET A 22 8.16 10.56 -18.21
CA MET A 22 7.19 9.74 -17.46
C MET A 22 6.29 8.83 -18.29
N ILE A 23 6.50 8.78 -19.61
CA ILE A 23 5.70 7.99 -20.56
C ILE A 23 6.54 7.02 -21.38
N THR A 24 7.87 7.11 -21.29
CA THR A 24 8.80 6.23 -21.97
C THR A 24 9.53 5.33 -20.96
N LEU A 25 9.54 4.01 -21.23
CA LEU A 25 10.33 3.04 -20.45
C LEU A 25 11.83 3.25 -20.70
N ASP A 26 12.63 3.07 -19.65
CA ASP A 26 14.10 3.18 -19.69
C ASP A 26 14.74 1.80 -19.46
N GLY A 27 14.71 0.99 -20.51
CA GLY A 27 15.25 -0.37 -20.54
C GLY A 27 14.24 -1.47 -20.20
N GLU A 28 14.76 -2.68 -20.00
CA GLU A 28 14.00 -3.90 -19.73
C GLU A 28 13.47 -3.96 -18.29
N PRO A 29 12.37 -4.70 -18.03
CA PRO A 29 11.86 -4.85 -16.68
C PRO A 29 12.80 -5.69 -15.81
N GLN A 30 12.92 -5.30 -14.54
CA GLN A 30 13.50 -6.16 -13.53
C GLN A 30 12.39 -6.89 -12.77
N LYS A 31 12.58 -8.19 -12.51
CA LYS A 31 11.69 -8.96 -11.64
C LYS A 31 11.90 -8.59 -10.17
N ILE A 32 10.82 -8.58 -9.41
CA ILE A 32 10.82 -8.42 -7.96
C ILE A 32 10.03 -9.59 -7.36
N ASP A 33 10.73 -10.43 -6.61
CA ASP A 33 10.11 -11.54 -5.90
C ASP A 33 9.43 -11.02 -4.64
N LEU A 34 8.12 -11.25 -4.57
CA LEU A 34 7.26 -10.85 -3.47
C LEU A 34 6.47 -12.06 -3.01
N LYS A 35 6.49 -12.32 -1.70
CA LYS A 35 5.86 -13.49 -1.10
C LYS A 35 4.35 -13.48 -1.34
N ASP A 36 3.84 -14.57 -1.92
CA ASP A 36 2.41 -14.77 -2.21
C ASP A 36 1.79 -13.66 -3.08
N PHE A 37 2.60 -12.96 -3.88
CA PHE A 37 2.13 -11.83 -4.68
C PHE A 37 1.04 -12.21 -5.67
N ARG A 38 -0.08 -11.47 -5.62
CA ARG A 38 -1.13 -11.49 -6.64
C ARG A 38 -1.12 -10.23 -7.48
N GLU A 39 -1.22 -9.03 -6.89
CA GLU A 39 -1.39 -7.78 -7.64
C GLU A 39 -1.23 -6.55 -6.73
N GLY A 40 -1.47 -5.35 -7.26
CA GLY A 40 -1.63 -4.13 -6.47
C GLY A 40 -0.38 -3.74 -5.70
N ILE A 41 0.79 -3.86 -6.35
CA ILE A 41 2.07 -3.43 -5.79
C ILE A 41 2.09 -1.91 -5.61
N GLN A 42 2.44 -1.46 -4.41
CA GLN A 42 2.61 -0.06 -4.05
C GLN A 42 3.97 0.10 -3.37
N VAL A 43 4.73 1.11 -3.78
CA VAL A 43 6.06 1.38 -3.23
C VAL A 43 6.15 2.82 -2.76
N PHE A 44 6.66 3.02 -1.55
CA PHE A 44 6.94 4.34 -1.00
C PHE A 44 8.24 4.36 -0.22
N LYS A 45 8.84 5.55 -0.07
CA LYS A 45 10.10 5.75 0.64
C LYS A 45 9.83 6.44 1.98
N ARG A 46 10.39 5.90 3.06
CA ARG A 46 10.36 6.49 4.41
C ARG A 46 11.68 6.20 5.12
N ASN A 47 12.29 7.21 5.75
CA ASN A 47 13.55 7.08 6.50
C ASN A 47 14.67 6.33 5.75
N GLY A 48 14.83 6.64 4.46
CA GLY A 48 15.88 6.05 3.62
C GLY A 48 15.57 4.64 3.09
N LYS A 49 14.51 3.98 3.55
CA LYS A 49 14.10 2.64 3.11
C LYS A 49 12.93 2.69 2.13
N TYR A 50 12.82 1.66 1.30
CA TYR A 50 11.70 1.44 0.38
C TYR A 50 10.77 0.39 0.97
N TYR A 51 9.52 0.76 1.17
CA TYR A 51 8.46 -0.12 1.62
C TYR A 51 7.67 -0.60 0.41
N PHE A 52 7.58 -1.92 0.27
CA PHE A 52 6.80 -2.59 -0.75
C PHE A 52 5.57 -3.17 -0.05
N MET A 53 4.39 -2.84 -0.56
CA MET A 53 3.13 -3.43 -0.13
C MET A 53 2.43 -4.01 -1.35
N TRP A 54 1.72 -5.11 -1.18
CA TRP A 54 1.06 -5.80 -2.28
C TRP A 54 -0.16 -6.59 -1.81
N SER A 55 -1.03 -6.93 -2.75
CA SER A 55 -2.22 -7.73 -2.48
C SER A 55 -1.95 -9.21 -2.73
N ILE A 56 -2.57 -10.04 -1.89
CA ILE A 56 -2.50 -11.51 -1.88
C ILE A 56 -3.92 -12.04 -2.02
N ASP A 57 -4.08 -13.14 -2.77
CA ASP A 57 -5.35 -13.74 -3.23
C ASP A 57 -6.13 -12.91 -4.28
N ASP A 58 -7.18 -13.48 -4.84
CA ASP A 58 -8.07 -12.85 -5.83
C ASP A 58 -9.02 -11.83 -5.17
N ALA A 59 -9.29 -10.69 -5.80
CA ALA A 59 -10.15 -9.63 -5.27
C ALA A 59 -11.59 -10.05 -4.93
N ARG A 60 -12.08 -11.18 -5.48
CA ARG A 60 -13.39 -11.77 -5.14
C ARG A 60 -13.34 -12.66 -3.91
N SER A 61 -12.14 -13.04 -3.46
CA SER A 61 -11.96 -13.86 -2.27
C SER A 61 -12.16 -13.03 -1.01
N PRO A 62 -12.89 -13.54 0.01
CA PRO A 62 -12.93 -12.87 1.32
C PRO A 62 -11.56 -12.80 2.00
N ASN A 63 -10.58 -13.60 1.56
CA ASN A 63 -9.21 -13.61 2.07
C ASN A 63 -8.26 -12.63 1.36
N TYR A 64 -8.75 -11.83 0.39
CA TYR A 64 -7.96 -10.78 -0.26
C TYR A 64 -7.39 -9.81 0.78
N ARG A 65 -6.05 -9.72 0.86
CA ARG A 65 -5.34 -9.09 1.98
C ARG A 65 -4.02 -8.46 1.53
N VAL A 66 -3.43 -7.61 2.37
CA VAL A 66 -2.20 -6.86 2.06
C VAL A 66 -1.00 -7.43 2.80
N GLY A 67 0.00 -7.82 2.03
CA GLY A 67 1.36 -8.15 2.48
C GLY A 67 2.31 -6.97 2.37
N TRP A 68 3.45 -7.01 3.07
CA TRP A 68 4.50 -6.00 2.96
C TRP A 68 5.92 -6.53 3.20
N GLY A 69 6.89 -5.74 2.74
CA GLY A 69 8.32 -5.94 2.98
C GLY A 69 9.12 -4.65 2.77
N ILE A 70 10.41 -4.71 3.09
CA ILE A 70 11.32 -3.55 3.03
C ILE A 70 12.55 -3.86 2.18
N ALA A 71 13.09 -2.84 1.52
CA ALA A 71 14.33 -2.90 0.76
C ALA A 71 15.17 -1.63 0.93
N ASP A 72 16.47 -1.76 0.65
CA ASP A 72 17.41 -0.63 0.61
C ASP A 72 17.43 0.08 -0.74
N SER A 73 16.82 -0.53 -1.76
CA SER A 73 16.79 -0.06 -3.13
C SER A 73 15.36 -0.12 -3.69
N PRO A 74 14.98 0.81 -4.59
CA PRO A 74 13.70 0.74 -5.29
C PRO A 74 13.58 -0.50 -6.20
N LEU A 75 14.67 -1.24 -6.39
CA LEU A 75 14.74 -2.46 -7.20
C LEU A 75 14.79 -3.75 -6.35
N GLY A 76 14.60 -3.65 -5.03
CA GLY A 76 14.77 -4.79 -4.11
C GLY A 76 16.24 -5.12 -3.84
N PRO A 77 16.54 -6.33 -3.32
CA PRO A 77 15.61 -7.40 -2.97
C PRO A 77 14.70 -6.99 -1.80
N VAL A 78 13.46 -7.50 -1.80
CA VAL A 78 12.46 -7.17 -0.78
C VAL A 78 12.48 -8.21 0.35
N LYS A 79 12.64 -7.75 1.59
CA LYS A 79 12.64 -8.60 2.78
C LYS A 79 11.33 -8.44 3.53
N SER A 80 10.56 -9.53 3.65
CA SER A 80 9.33 -9.57 4.45
C SER A 80 9.62 -9.95 5.91
N PRO A 81 8.90 -9.42 6.92
CA PRO A 81 9.13 -9.71 8.35
C PRO A 81 8.61 -11.11 8.79
N GLY A 82 8.88 -12.15 8.00
CA GLY A 82 8.50 -13.53 8.31
C GLY A 82 6.97 -13.74 8.38
N LYS A 83 6.46 -14.12 9.56
CA LYS A 83 5.02 -14.38 9.77
C LYS A 83 4.18 -13.10 9.87
N ASN A 84 4.79 -11.95 10.19
CA ASN A 84 4.09 -10.69 10.45
C ASN A 84 4.01 -9.79 9.20
N PHE A 85 4.12 -10.39 8.01
CA PHE A 85 4.13 -9.64 6.75
C PHE A 85 2.73 -9.27 6.26
N ILE A 86 1.66 -9.79 6.88
CA ILE A 86 0.28 -9.38 6.61
C ILE A 86 -0.08 -8.20 7.50
N VAL A 87 -0.50 -7.07 6.91
CA VAL A 87 -0.78 -5.81 7.63
C VAL A 87 -2.20 -5.30 7.48
N LEU A 88 -2.96 -5.81 6.52
CA LEU A 88 -4.39 -5.53 6.39
C LEU A 88 -5.08 -6.79 5.90
N GLN A 89 -6.05 -7.28 6.68
CA GLN A 89 -6.78 -8.50 6.38
C GLN A 89 -8.18 -8.44 6.97
N LYS A 90 -9.02 -9.40 6.61
CA LYS A 90 -10.40 -9.49 7.09
C LYS A 90 -10.51 -9.42 8.62
N HIS A 91 -11.51 -8.69 9.11
CA HIS A 91 -11.86 -8.59 10.52
C HIS A 91 -13.36 -8.28 10.65
N GLY A 92 -14.09 -9.09 11.42
CA GLY A 92 -15.55 -8.99 11.53
C GLY A 92 -16.23 -9.10 10.16
N ALA A 93 -17.13 -8.15 9.87
CA ALA A 93 -17.83 -8.07 8.59
C ALA A 93 -16.96 -7.53 7.43
N ALA A 94 -15.80 -6.94 7.72
CA ALA A 94 -14.90 -6.44 6.68
C ALA A 94 -14.08 -7.59 6.11
N VAL A 95 -14.34 -7.93 4.84
CA VAL A 95 -13.63 -8.97 4.10
C VAL A 95 -13.03 -8.40 2.81
N ALA A 96 -12.06 -9.12 2.23
CA ALA A 96 -11.38 -8.73 1.00
C ALA A 96 -10.75 -7.33 1.04
N THR A 97 -10.02 -7.05 2.12
CA THR A 97 -9.47 -5.74 2.48
C THR A 97 -8.10 -5.50 1.81
N ALA A 98 -8.07 -5.37 0.49
CA ALA A 98 -6.85 -5.09 -0.27
C ALA A 98 -7.13 -4.27 -1.55
N HIS A 99 -6.16 -4.25 -2.46
CA HIS A 99 -5.84 -3.13 -3.35
C HIS A 99 -5.80 -1.80 -2.60
N HIS A 100 -4.67 -1.14 -2.66
CA HIS A 100 -4.44 0.00 -1.80
C HIS A 100 -3.52 1.04 -2.43
N GLY A 101 -3.65 2.28 -1.98
CA GLY A 101 -2.72 3.36 -2.17
C GLY A 101 -2.26 3.86 -0.80
N VAL A 102 -0.96 4.15 -0.69
CA VAL A 102 -0.37 4.71 0.54
C VAL A 102 -0.05 6.17 0.29
N VAL A 103 -0.50 7.03 1.20
CA VAL A 103 -0.25 8.47 1.13
C VAL A 103 0.37 8.97 2.43
N ASN A 104 1.33 9.89 2.29
CA ASN A 104 1.92 10.63 3.39
C ASN A 104 1.33 12.04 3.40
N VAL A 105 1.06 12.59 4.58
CA VAL A 105 0.70 14.00 4.70
C VAL A 105 1.98 14.83 4.55
N PRO A 106 2.07 15.74 3.55
CA PRO A 106 3.31 16.43 3.23
C PRO A 106 3.95 17.14 4.43
N GLY A 107 5.26 16.97 4.58
CA GLY A 107 6.03 17.59 5.67
C GLY A 107 5.87 16.92 7.04
N THR A 108 5.21 15.76 7.11
CA THR A 108 4.99 15.01 8.34
C THR A 108 5.38 13.54 8.19
N ASP A 109 5.39 12.80 9.30
CA ASP A 109 5.46 11.34 9.29
C ASP A 109 4.10 10.68 9.53
N ARG A 110 3.01 11.31 9.06
CA ARG A 110 1.65 10.76 9.10
C ARG A 110 1.34 10.06 7.79
N TRP A 111 0.83 8.84 7.89
CA TRP A 111 0.58 7.96 6.76
C TRP A 111 -0.82 7.36 6.82
N TYR A 112 -1.42 7.20 5.64
CA TYR A 112 -2.74 6.63 5.49
C TYR A 112 -2.74 5.64 4.34
N VAL A 113 -3.55 4.59 4.47
CA VAL A 113 -3.83 3.64 3.41
C VAL A 113 -5.28 3.85 2.96
N ALA A 114 -5.45 4.31 1.72
CA ALA A 114 -6.72 4.21 1.04
C ALA A 114 -6.81 2.82 0.41
N TYR A 115 -7.86 2.07 0.68
CA TYR A 115 -8.02 0.71 0.19
C TYR A 115 -9.48 0.43 -0.12
N HIS A 116 -9.80 -0.77 -0.63
CA HIS A 116 -11.19 -1.21 -0.70
C HIS A 116 -11.42 -2.50 0.06
N ARG A 117 -12.70 -2.73 0.37
CA ARG A 117 -13.23 -4.00 0.86
C ARG A 117 -14.52 -4.34 0.13
N HIS A 118 -15.02 -5.57 0.26
CA HIS A 118 -16.40 -5.85 -0.18
C HIS A 118 -17.35 -4.95 0.61
N ALA A 119 -18.30 -4.32 -0.08
CA ALA A 119 -19.24 -3.40 0.56
C ALA A 119 -20.03 -4.10 1.68
N ILE A 120 -20.35 -3.39 2.75
CA ILE A 120 -21.12 -3.97 3.87
C ILE A 120 -22.55 -3.42 3.83
N PRO A 121 -23.60 -4.23 4.00
CA PRO A 121 -23.58 -5.67 4.29
C PRO A 121 -23.49 -6.58 3.04
N ASP A 122 -24.01 -6.16 1.89
CA ASP A 122 -24.28 -7.05 0.75
C ASP A 122 -23.32 -6.81 -0.43
N GLY A 123 -22.03 -6.74 -0.15
CA GLY A 123 -20.97 -6.57 -1.14
C GLY A 123 -20.37 -7.87 -1.66
N GLY A 124 -19.39 -7.73 -2.54
CA GLY A 124 -18.66 -8.85 -3.12
C GLY A 124 -17.52 -8.35 -4.01
N GLY A 125 -16.86 -9.25 -4.73
CA GLY A 125 -15.69 -8.89 -5.55
C GLY A 125 -15.94 -7.82 -6.63
N TYR A 126 -17.20 -7.61 -7.02
CA TYR A 126 -17.61 -6.58 -7.98
C TYR A 126 -18.34 -5.39 -7.34
N LYS A 127 -18.74 -5.50 -6.06
CA LYS A 127 -19.43 -4.45 -5.30
C LYS A 127 -18.62 -4.16 -4.04
N ARG A 128 -17.79 -3.12 -4.14
CA ARG A 128 -16.78 -2.74 -3.16
C ARG A 128 -17.02 -1.32 -2.67
N GLU A 129 -16.44 -1.00 -1.53
CA GLU A 129 -16.45 0.35 -0.97
C GLU A 129 -15.03 0.80 -0.66
N VAL A 130 -14.78 2.10 -0.87
CA VAL A 130 -13.50 2.72 -0.52
C VAL A 130 -13.47 2.94 0.99
N CYS A 131 -12.32 2.64 1.59
CA CYS A 131 -12.03 2.83 2.99
C CYS A 131 -10.70 3.57 3.13
N LEU A 132 -10.51 4.17 4.30
CA LEU A 132 -9.26 4.82 4.67
C LEU A 132 -8.90 4.35 6.07
N VAL A 133 -7.62 4.03 6.31
CA VAL A 133 -7.12 3.67 7.63
C VAL A 133 -5.77 4.36 7.87
N ARG A 134 -5.49 4.71 9.13
CA ARG A 134 -4.21 5.26 9.51
C ARG A 134 -3.14 4.16 9.50
N MET A 135 -2.01 4.46 8.89
CA MET A 135 -0.86 3.56 8.84
C MET A 135 0.18 4.01 9.87
N GLU A 136 0.63 3.08 10.69
CA GLU A 136 1.59 3.36 11.75
C GLU A 136 2.78 2.41 11.70
N PHE A 137 3.90 2.88 12.24
CA PHE A 137 5.16 2.15 12.24
C PHE A 137 5.63 1.96 13.69
N ASN A 138 6.30 0.85 13.94
CA ASN A 138 7.09 0.65 15.15
C ASN A 138 8.42 1.42 15.05
N PRO A 139 9.12 1.63 16.19
CA PRO A 139 10.42 2.31 16.20
C PRO A 139 11.48 1.67 15.30
N ASP A 140 11.41 0.34 15.10
CA ASP A 140 12.31 -0.41 14.21
C ASP A 140 11.97 -0.27 12.71
N GLY A 141 10.93 0.51 12.39
CA GLY A 141 10.45 0.74 11.04
C GLY A 141 9.47 -0.31 10.52
N THR A 142 9.10 -1.32 11.31
CA THR A 142 8.08 -2.29 10.89
C THR A 142 6.68 -1.67 10.87
N ILE A 143 5.83 -2.12 9.94
CA ILE A 143 4.44 -1.64 9.83
C ILE A 143 3.58 -2.34 10.89
N LYS A 144 2.78 -1.57 11.63
CA LYS A 144 1.78 -2.11 12.55
C LYS A 144 0.56 -2.64 11.79
N PRO A 145 -0.06 -3.74 12.22
CA PRO A 145 -1.32 -4.20 11.65
C PRO A 145 -2.40 -3.12 11.70
N MET A 146 -3.19 -3.02 10.64
CA MET A 146 -4.29 -2.08 10.51
C MET A 146 -5.62 -2.83 10.65
N ASP A 147 -6.56 -2.27 11.41
CA ASP A 147 -7.91 -2.80 11.54
C ASP A 147 -8.82 -2.18 10.47
N PRO A 148 -9.42 -2.97 9.56
CA PRO A 148 -10.26 -2.46 8.49
C PRO A 148 -11.57 -1.83 8.97
N LEU A 149 -11.96 -1.99 10.24
CA LEU A 149 -13.17 -1.38 10.81
C LEU A 149 -12.90 -0.07 11.56
N THR A 150 -11.63 0.31 11.77
CA THR A 150 -11.28 1.53 12.48
C THR A 150 -11.47 2.76 11.59
N THR A 151 -12.20 3.77 12.09
CA THR A 151 -12.29 5.06 11.41
C THR A 151 -11.00 5.87 11.62
N PRO A 152 -10.41 6.43 10.55
CA PRO A 152 -9.15 7.18 10.66
C PRO A 152 -9.35 8.57 11.24
N PHE A 153 -10.59 9.07 11.18
CA PHE A 153 -11.02 10.35 11.73
C PHE A 153 -12.30 10.16 12.54
N LYS A 154 -12.47 11.00 13.55
CA LYS A 154 -13.68 11.09 14.38
C LYS A 154 -14.33 12.46 14.20
N PRO A 155 -15.66 12.59 14.41
CA PRO A 155 -16.31 13.89 14.45
C PRO A 155 -15.62 14.79 15.49
N GLY A 156 -15.25 16.00 15.08
CA GLY A 156 -14.51 16.95 15.91
C GLY A 156 -13.00 16.87 15.79
N ASP A 157 -12.45 15.91 15.03
CA ASP A 157 -11.04 15.94 14.66
C ASP A 157 -10.76 17.24 13.88
N VAL A 158 -9.89 18.09 14.45
CA VAL A 158 -9.44 19.30 13.78
C VAL A 158 -8.57 18.86 12.61
N GLY A 159 -9.04 19.15 11.39
CA GLY A 159 -8.25 18.95 10.18
C GLY A 159 -6.91 19.67 10.33
N GLU A 160 -5.82 18.96 10.07
CA GLU A 160 -4.50 19.49 10.43
C GLU A 160 -4.02 20.52 9.39
N PRO A 161 -3.52 21.69 9.83
CA PRO A 161 -3.04 22.71 8.91
C PRO A 161 -1.85 22.19 8.11
N LEU A 162 -1.93 22.27 6.78
CA LEU A 162 -0.81 22.01 5.87
C LEU A 162 0.19 23.16 5.96
N THR A 163 1.03 23.17 7.00
CA THR A 163 2.10 24.15 7.12
C THR A 163 3.16 23.85 6.07
N LYS A 164 3.10 24.51 4.89
CA LYS A 164 3.97 24.35 3.69
C LYS A 164 3.45 23.42 2.58
N GLY A 165 2.14 23.15 2.52
CA GLY A 165 1.57 22.50 1.33
C GLY A 165 1.75 23.36 0.07
N LYS A 166 2.08 22.74 -1.07
CA LYS A 166 2.02 23.40 -2.39
C LYS A 166 0.59 23.45 -2.97
N GLY A 167 -0.40 22.92 -2.24
CA GLY A 167 -1.81 23.02 -2.61
C GLY A 167 -2.25 24.47 -2.55
N ARG A 168 -3.05 24.90 -3.53
CA ARG A 168 -3.72 26.20 -3.43
C ARG A 168 -4.66 26.17 -2.22
N PRO A 169 -4.75 27.28 -1.46
CA PRO A 169 -5.73 27.42 -0.39
C PRO A 169 -7.16 27.23 -0.89
#